data_AF-A0A7W0N585-F1
#
_entry.id   AF-A0A7W0N585-F1
#
_cell.length_a   1.000
_cell.length_b   1.000
_cell.length_c   1.000
_cell.angle_alpha   90.00
_cell.angle_beta   90.00
_cell.angle_gamma   90.00
#
_symmetry.space_group_name_H-M   'P 1'
#
loop_
_entity.id
_entity.type
_entity.pdbx_description
1 polymer ?
#
loop_
_entity_poly.entity_id
_entity_poly.type
_entity_poly.pdbx_seq_one_letter_code
_entity_poly.pdbx_strand_id
1 'polypeptide(L)'
;MEVSFRLMRGGFFSSARPKPLTRHLLTWCALVLCAFVFGAGQANGQASSSLAEVRGQITDATGAVIPNATVTLTDTARGTTRTARTDEN
;
A
#
# COMPACT_ATOMS: atom_id res chain seq x y z
N MET A 1 -64.56 -7.72 33.88
CA MET A 1 -64.09 -9.12 33.94
C MET A 1 -62.74 -9.13 33.24
N GLU A 2 -61.66 -9.26 34.02
CA GLU A 2 -60.29 -8.90 33.64
C GLU A 2 -59.67 -9.81 32.58
N VAL A 3 -59.02 -9.20 31.59
CA VAL A 3 -58.17 -9.88 30.61
C VAL A 3 -56.74 -9.88 31.17
N SER A 4 -56.28 -11.04 31.64
CA SER A 4 -54.95 -11.20 32.25
C SER A 4 -53.90 -11.43 31.15
N PHE A 5 -53.20 -10.36 30.75
CA PHE A 5 -52.11 -10.40 29.77
C PHE A 5 -50.78 -10.68 30.48
N ARG A 6 -50.34 -11.93 30.47
CA ARG A 6 -49.11 -12.40 31.14
C ARG A 6 -47.87 -12.08 30.29
N LEU A 7 -47.15 -11.01 30.62
CA LEU A 7 -45.86 -10.66 30.02
C LEU A 7 -44.80 -11.72 30.35
N MET A 8 -44.36 -12.49 29.35
CA MET A 8 -43.10 -13.25 29.42
C MET A 8 -41.93 -12.27 29.39
N ARG A 9 -41.29 -12.04 30.55
CA ARG A 9 -40.00 -11.36 30.62
C ARG A 9 -38.91 -12.30 30.09
N GLY A 10 -38.33 -11.96 28.94
CA GLY A 10 -37.16 -12.63 28.40
C GLY A 10 -35.97 -12.48 29.33
N GLY A 11 -35.60 -13.56 30.00
CA GLY A 11 -34.31 -13.72 30.66
C GLY A 11 -33.47 -14.69 29.84
N PHE A 12 -32.28 -14.26 29.39
CA PHE A 12 -31.09 -15.11 29.26
C PHE A 12 -29.89 -14.23 28.85
N PHE A 13 -29.44 -13.37 29.76
CA PHE A 13 -28.06 -12.83 29.68
C PHE A 13 -27.14 -13.93 30.23
N SER A 14 -26.69 -14.83 29.35
CA SER A 14 -25.72 -15.87 29.70
C SER A 14 -24.35 -15.24 29.92
N SER A 15 -24.04 -14.89 31.17
CA SER A 15 -22.67 -14.55 31.59
C SER A 15 -21.88 -15.85 31.80
N ALA A 16 -21.61 -16.56 30.69
CA ALA A 16 -20.66 -17.66 30.72
C ALA A 16 -19.29 -17.10 31.11
N ARG A 17 -18.87 -17.33 32.35
CA ARG A 17 -17.50 -17.01 32.79
C ARG A 17 -16.54 -17.86 31.95
N PRO A 18 -15.68 -17.28 31.09
CA PRO A 18 -14.72 -18.07 30.35
C PRO A 18 -13.77 -18.74 31.36
N LYS A 19 -13.51 -20.04 31.18
CA LYS A 19 -12.55 -20.81 31.98
C LYS A 19 -11.16 -20.15 31.86
N PRO A 20 -10.25 -20.25 32.85
CA PRO A 20 -9.01 -19.49 32.85
C PRO A 20 -8.13 -19.78 31.62
N LEU A 21 -8.15 -21.01 31.12
CA LEU A 21 -7.52 -21.40 29.86
C LEU A 21 -8.06 -20.62 28.64
N THR A 22 -9.37 -20.38 28.60
CA THR A 22 -10.04 -19.62 27.53
C THR A 22 -9.73 -18.13 27.65
N ARG A 23 -9.51 -17.62 28.88
CA ARG A 23 -9.12 -16.23 29.13
C ARG A 23 -7.69 -15.94 28.66
N HIS A 24 -6.76 -16.84 28.90
CA HIS A 24 -5.39 -16.72 28.37
C HIS A 24 -5.38 -16.78 26.85
N LEU A 25 -6.09 -17.75 26.25
CA LEU A 25 -6.20 -17.87 24.80
C LEU A 25 -6.78 -16.60 24.17
N LEU A 26 -7.84 -16.04 24.75
CA LEU A 26 -8.46 -14.80 24.27
C LEU A 26 -7.53 -13.58 24.40
N THR A 27 -6.73 -13.53 25.47
CA THR A 27 -5.76 -12.44 25.69
C THR A 27 -4.61 -12.54 24.68
N TRP A 28 -4.12 -13.74 24.38
CA TRP A 28 -3.11 -13.97 23.35
C TRP A 28 -3.64 -13.63 21.95
N CYS A 29 -4.86 -14.04 21.61
CA CYS A 29 -5.50 -13.64 20.36
C CYS A 29 -5.63 -12.12 20.23
N ALA A 30 -6.04 -11.43 21.31
CA ALA A 30 -6.15 -9.98 21.32
C ALA A 30 -4.78 -9.28 21.15
N LEU A 31 -3.72 -9.81 21.79
CA LEU A 31 -2.36 -9.29 21.64
C LEU A 31 -1.82 -9.47 20.22
N VAL A 32 -2.04 -10.64 19.61
CA VAL A 32 -1.64 -10.89 18.21
C VAL A 32 -2.39 -9.96 17.25
N LEU A 33 -3.69 -9.78 17.46
CA LEU A 33 -4.49 -8.88 16.64
C LEU A 33 -4.04 -7.41 16.78
N CYS A 34 -3.75 -6.98 18.01
CA CYS A 34 -3.21 -5.66 18.31
C CYS A 34 -1.86 -5.45 17.61
N ALA A 35 -0.93 -6.41 17.74
CA ALA A 35 0.36 -6.37 17.07
C ALA A 35 0.23 -6.33 15.54
N PHE A 36 -0.78 -6.98 14.96
CA PHE A 36 -1.02 -6.94 13.51
C PHE A 36 -1.55 -5.57 13.05
N VAL A 37 -2.46 -4.96 13.80
CA VAL A 37 -3.00 -3.62 13.50
C VAL A 37 -1.94 -2.53 13.64
N PHE A 38 -1.13 -2.58 14.70
CA PHE A 38 -0.08 -1.58 14.94
C PHE A 38 1.24 -1.89 14.21
N GLY A 39 1.45 -3.14 13.79
CA GLY A 39 2.62 -3.61 13.05
C GLY A 39 2.51 -3.48 11.54
N ALA A 40 1.35 -3.09 10.99
CA ALA A 40 1.16 -2.76 9.57
C ALA A 40 1.85 -1.42 9.16
N GLY A 41 3.02 -1.14 9.75
CA GLY A 41 3.81 0.05 9.49
C GLY A 41 4.33 0.05 8.07
N GLN A 42 3.87 1.04 7.30
CA GLN A 42 4.36 1.47 5.99
C GLN A 42 4.59 0.32 5.00
N ALA A 43 3.51 -0.07 4.32
CA ALA A 43 3.62 -0.70 3.01
C ALA A 43 4.31 0.31 2.08
N ASN A 44 5.63 0.23 1.98
CA ASN A 44 6.41 0.93 0.97
C ASN A 44 6.03 0.32 -0.37
N GLY A 45 4.98 0.86 -1.00
CA GLY A 45 4.64 0.52 -2.36
C GLY A 45 5.86 0.85 -3.21
N GLN A 46 6.62 -0.17 -3.62
CA GLN A 46 7.62 -0.01 -4.64
C GLN A 46 6.85 0.33 -5.90
N ALA A 47 6.68 1.63 -6.16
CA ALA A 47 6.26 2.09 -7.46
C ALA A 47 7.35 1.61 -8.40
N SER A 48 7.11 0.47 -9.06
CA SER A 48 7.85 0.08 -10.25
C SER A 48 7.57 1.20 -11.22
N SER A 49 8.43 2.22 -11.21
CA SER A 49 8.37 3.34 -12.12
C SER A 49 8.57 2.70 -13.49
N SER A 50 7.47 2.34 -14.15
CA SER A 50 7.43 1.81 -15.51
C SER A 50 7.76 2.98 -16.43
N LEU A 51 8.99 3.46 -16.30
CA LEU A 51 9.55 4.50 -17.11
C LEU A 51 9.83 3.89 -18.46
N ALA A 52 9.30 4.52 -19.51
CA ALA A 52 9.72 4.20 -20.86
C ALA A 52 11.23 4.48 -20.97
N GLU A 53 11.94 3.53 -21.57
CA GLU A 53 13.35 3.69 -21.91
C GLU A 53 13.46 4.21 -23.35
N VAL A 54 14.18 5.30 -23.54
CA VAL A 54 14.45 5.90 -24.86
C VAL A 54 15.95 5.87 -25.07
N ARG A 55 16.40 5.14 -26.10
CA ARG A 55 17.81 5.02 -26.48
C ARG A 55 18.03 5.61 -27.87
N GLY A 56 19.17 6.27 -28.07
CA GLY A 56 19.59 6.83 -29.35
C GLY A 56 21.00 7.39 -29.25
N GLN A 57 21.65 7.55 -30.40
CA GLN A 57 23.00 8.09 -30.52
C GLN A 57 22.92 9.49 -31.16
N ILE A 58 23.74 10.41 -30.68
CA ILE A 58 23.81 11.77 -31.22
C ILE A 58 25.13 11.90 -31.97
N THR A 59 25.06 12.03 -33.29
CA THR A 59 26.22 12.11 -34.18
C THR A 59 26.26 13.40 -34.98
N ASP A 60 27.45 13.89 -35.28
CA ASP A 60 27.68 14.97 -36.24
C ASP A 60 27.60 14.47 -37.70
N ALA A 61 27.61 15.38 -38.69
CA ALA A 61 27.62 15.08 -40.12
C ALA A 61 28.77 14.16 -40.58
N THR A 62 29.86 14.11 -39.80
CA THR A 62 31.01 13.22 -40.00
C THR A 62 30.80 11.80 -39.44
N GLY A 63 29.73 11.56 -38.68
CA GLY A 63 29.45 10.29 -38.00
C GLY A 63 30.08 10.15 -36.60
N ALA A 64 30.75 11.19 -36.09
CA ALA A 64 31.33 11.19 -34.74
C ALA A 64 30.25 11.37 -33.66
N VAL A 65 30.36 10.62 -32.54
CA VAL A 65 29.49 10.78 -31.36
C VAL A 65 29.74 12.15 -30.71
N ILE A 66 28.66 12.84 -30.34
CA ILE A 66 28.72 14.13 -29.65
C ILE A 66 28.50 13.89 -28.15
N PRO A 67 29.56 13.93 -27.30
CA PRO A 67 29.41 13.83 -25.86
C PRO A 67 28.89 15.15 -25.27
N ASN A 68 28.29 15.07 -24.07
CA ASN A 68 27.74 16.20 -23.32
C ASN A 68 26.61 16.99 -24.02
N ALA A 69 26.00 16.44 -25.07
CA ALA A 69 24.82 17.05 -25.68
C ALA A 69 23.64 16.96 -24.71
N THR A 70 22.92 18.08 -24.53
CA THR A 70 21.75 18.12 -23.63
C THR A 70 20.52 17.59 -24.37
N VAL A 71 19.92 16.54 -23.83
CA VAL A 71 18.71 15.90 -24.35
C VAL A 71 17.55 16.18 -23.41
N THR A 72 16.45 16.68 -23.95
CA THR A 72 15.22 16.97 -23.21
C THR A 72 14.10 16.09 -23.74
N LEU A 73 13.63 15.16 -22.90
CA LEU A 73 12.49 14.30 -23.18
C LEU A 73 11.23 14.90 -22.53
N THR A 74 10.24 15.20 -23.34
CA THR A 74 8.95 15.74 -22.88
C THR A 74 7.86 14.70 -23.09
N ASP A 75 7.19 14.31 -22.02
CA ASP A 75 5.97 13.52 -22.08
C ASP A 75 4.78 14.47 -22.31
N THR A 76 4.24 14.48 -23.53
CA THR A 76 3.13 15.36 -23.90
C THR A 76 1.80 14.97 -23.28
N ALA A 77 1.64 13.71 -22.85
CA ALA A 77 0.42 13.24 -22.20
C ALA A 77 0.39 13.56 -20.70
N ARG A 78 1.55 13.50 -20.04
CA ARG A 78 1.69 13.72 -18.59
C ARG A 78 2.23 15.11 -18.22
N GLY A 79 2.73 15.87 -19.19
CA GLY A 79 3.35 17.18 -18.97
C GLY A 79 4.67 17.14 -18.21
N THR A 80 5.31 15.97 -18.09
CA THR A 80 6.57 15.79 -17.37
C THR A 80 7.76 15.90 -18.30
N THR A 81 8.86 16.50 -17.83
CA THR A 81 10.10 16.65 -18.61
C THR A 81 11.26 15.96 -17.90
N ARG A 82 12.15 15.33 -18.67
CA ARG A 82 13.40 14.73 -18.20
C ARG A 82 14.56 15.26 -19.03
N THR A 83 15.65 15.60 -18.37
CA THR A 83 16.88 16.04 -19.03
C THR A 83 18.00 15.02 -18.79
N ALA A 84 18.79 14.76 -19.81
CA ALA A 84 19.96 13.90 -19.76
C ALA A 84 21.09 14.51 -20.59
N ARG A 85 22.32 14.08 -20.34
CA ARG A 85 23.46 14.40 -21.20
C ARG A 85 23.93 13.13 -21.88
N THR A 86 24.31 13.24 -23.15
CA THR A 86 24.97 12.14 -23.86
C THR A 86 26.36 11.89 -23.31
N ASP A 87 26.76 10.64 -23.33
CA ASP A 87 28.12 10.21 -23.06
C ASP A 87 28.88 10.00 -24.38
N GLU A 88 29.97 9.25 -24.32
CA GLU A 88 30.87 8.96 -25.42
C GLU A 88 30.47 7.74 -26.28
N ASN A 89 29.31 7.11 -26.02
CA ASN A 89 28.90 5.86 -26.67
C ASN A 89 27.46 5.86 -27.23
#